data_AF-A0A9P5AQC3-F1
#
_entry.id   AF-A0A9P5AQC3-F1
#
_cell.length_a   1.000
_cell.length_b   1.000
_cell.length_c   1.000
_cell.angle_alpha   90.00
_cell.angle_beta   90.00
_cell.angle_gamma   90.00
#
_symmetry.space_group_name_H-M   'P 1'
#
loop_
_entity.id
_entity.type
_entity.pdbx_description
1 polymer ?
#
loop_
_entity_poly.entity_id
_entity_poly.type
_entity_poly.pdbx_seq_one_letter_code
_entity_poly.pdbx_strand_id
1 'polypeptide(L)'
;MQRGLVNGKDLYSDQGIFAEIFAEQEIWRRWLRENIVSRKDKSFDVMHSDFEYHVGLDYFQNLFIPTVFEEQDGEIIALSNETGIAEKSESLGIDPRLDGVPEDIRSSMNPLNRHILQDPADWEDMPLYADFYSTAIPVVVHHNAHKDGAKKRRYLWWDRIWFFPYLRQLLKSQLEVARPEPLLEIAVHGERIIYGGSHSNVTHKKPKTFIVDSGEVIIAEREFGYVCRAKTNEAEAKNRWYDEVFRDGNGEL
;
A
#
# COMPACT_ATOMS: atom_id res chain seq x y z
N MET A 1 12.03 17.31 -0.05
CA MET A 1 12.83 16.52 -1.00
C MET A 1 14.23 17.11 -1.03
N GLN A 2 15.13 16.57 -0.21
CA GLN A 2 16.49 17.09 -0.08
C GLN A 2 17.40 16.24 -0.97
N ARG A 3 18.12 16.89 -1.87
CA ARG A 3 19.00 16.27 -2.87
C ARG A 3 20.19 15.63 -2.15
N GLY A 4 20.29 14.31 -2.18
CA GLY A 4 21.51 13.61 -1.76
C GLY A 4 22.59 13.85 -2.80
N LEU A 5 23.72 14.42 -2.40
CA LEU A 5 24.90 14.57 -3.23
C LEU A 5 25.86 13.43 -2.93
N VAL A 6 26.12 12.57 -3.91
CA VAL A 6 27.34 11.77 -3.97
C VAL A 6 28.13 12.26 -5.18
N ASN A 7 29.31 12.84 -4.94
CA ASN A 7 30.30 13.23 -5.96
C ASN A 7 29.84 14.22 -7.06
N GLY A 8 28.90 15.12 -6.76
CA GLY A 8 28.59 16.24 -7.66
C GLY A 8 27.98 15.84 -9.01
N LYS A 9 27.52 14.60 -9.15
CA LYS A 9 26.62 14.19 -10.21
C LYS A 9 25.21 14.20 -9.64
N ASP A 10 24.28 14.84 -10.35
CA ASP A 10 22.87 14.84 -9.99
C ASP A 10 22.38 13.38 -9.91
N LEU A 11 22.17 12.88 -8.69
CA LEU A 11 21.45 11.63 -8.49
C LEU A 11 20.01 11.88 -8.96
N TYR A 12 19.70 11.32 -10.12
CA TYR A 12 18.42 11.44 -10.81
C TYR A 12 17.28 10.90 -9.94
N SER A 13 16.49 11.78 -9.31
CA SER A 13 15.30 11.44 -8.50
C SER A 13 15.55 10.46 -7.33
N ASP A 14 14.57 10.34 -6.43
CA ASP A 14 14.55 9.31 -5.40
C ASP A 14 14.63 7.89 -5.99
N GLN A 15 14.03 7.67 -7.16
CA GLN A 15 14.10 6.40 -7.89
C GLN A 15 15.54 6.03 -8.27
N GLY A 16 16.37 6.99 -8.69
CA GLY A 16 17.76 6.74 -9.06
C GLY A 16 18.61 6.32 -7.86
N ILE A 17 18.35 6.90 -6.69
CA ILE A 17 19.03 6.51 -5.44
C ILE A 17 18.72 5.05 -5.11
N PHE A 18 17.45 4.65 -5.14
CA PHE A 18 17.08 3.25 -4.87
C PHE A 18 17.59 2.28 -5.94
N ALA A 19 17.65 2.71 -7.21
CA ALA A 19 18.22 1.91 -8.29
C ALA A 19 19.71 1.65 -8.09
N GLU A 20 20.47 2.64 -7.61
CA GLU A 20 21.89 2.49 -7.28
C GLU A 20 22.09 1.53 -6.12
N ILE A 21 21.37 1.72 -5.00
CA ILE A 21 21.42 0.82 -3.84
C ILE A 21 21.14 -0.64 -4.26
N PHE A 22 20.10 -0.86 -5.06
CA PHE A 22 19.75 -2.20 -5.55
C PHE A 22 20.86 -2.78 -6.44
N ALA A 23 21.42 -1.97 -7.35
CA ALA A 23 22.47 -2.40 -8.25
C ALA A 23 23.76 -2.77 -7.51
N GLU A 24 24.20 -1.95 -6.56
CA GLU A 24 25.40 -2.22 -5.74
C GLU A 24 25.24 -3.53 -4.95
N GLN A 25 24.07 -3.73 -4.33
CA GLN A 25 23.73 -4.97 -3.63
C GLN A 25 23.77 -6.18 -4.57
N GLU A 26 23.18 -6.11 -5.75
CA GLU A 26 23.16 -7.25 -6.68
C GLU A 26 24.53 -7.56 -7.29
N ILE A 27 25.37 -6.53 -7.50
CA ILE A 27 26.79 -6.72 -7.88
C ILE A 27 27.51 -7.49 -6.77
N TRP A 28 27.34 -7.10 -5.51
CA TRP A 28 27.90 -7.78 -4.35
C TRP A 28 27.41 -9.22 -4.23
N ARG A 29 26.09 -9.47 -4.31
CA ARG A 29 25.50 -10.81 -4.24
C ARG A 29 25.99 -11.72 -5.37
N ARG A 30 26.16 -11.19 -6.59
CA ARG A 30 26.75 -11.93 -7.70
C ARG A 30 28.20 -12.31 -7.42
N TRP A 31 29.01 -11.36 -6.95
CA TRP A 31 30.40 -11.65 -6.57
C TRP A 31 30.47 -12.75 -5.50
N LEU A 32 29.59 -12.72 -4.50
CA LEU A 32 29.51 -13.78 -3.48
C LEU A 32 29.15 -15.16 -4.05
N ARG A 33 28.30 -15.24 -5.09
CA ARG A 33 27.96 -16.52 -5.73
C ARG A 33 29.12 -17.09 -6.54
N GLU A 34 29.93 -16.22 -7.14
CA GLU A 34 31.04 -16.61 -8.00
C GLU A 34 32.32 -16.95 -7.22
N ASN A 35 32.44 -16.46 -5.98
CA ASN A 35 33.63 -16.64 -5.15
C ASN A 35 33.32 -17.55 -3.96
N ILE A 36 34.19 -18.53 -3.70
CA ILE A 36 34.14 -19.31 -2.45
C ILE A 36 34.71 -18.42 -1.34
N VAL A 37 33.85 -17.67 -0.65
CA VAL A 37 34.29 -16.74 0.40
C VAL A 37 34.21 -17.39 1.78
N SER A 38 35.31 -17.29 2.53
CA SER A 38 35.32 -17.65 3.95
C SER A 38 34.63 -16.58 4.77
N ARG A 39 33.52 -16.91 5.43
CA ARG A 39 32.82 -16.02 6.39
C ARG A 39 33.64 -15.64 7.64
N LYS A 40 34.91 -16.08 7.74
CA LYS A 40 35.83 -15.72 8.83
C LYS A 40 36.74 -14.54 8.48
N ASP A 41 36.66 -14.04 7.24
CA ASP A 41 37.42 -12.87 6.80
C ASP A 41 36.73 -11.59 7.28
N LYS A 42 37.44 -10.73 8.01
CA LYS A 42 36.90 -9.45 8.48
C LYS A 42 36.53 -8.50 7.34
N SER A 43 37.18 -8.62 6.19
CA SER A 43 36.83 -7.83 5.01
C SER A 43 35.45 -8.21 4.45
N PHE A 44 35.06 -9.48 4.59
CA PHE A 44 33.71 -9.93 4.25
C PHE A 44 32.67 -9.23 5.11
N ASP A 45 32.85 -9.16 6.43
CA ASP A 45 31.86 -8.55 7.33
C ASP A 45 31.63 -7.07 7.01
N VAL A 46 32.70 -6.32 6.70
CA VAL A 46 32.61 -4.91 6.31
C VAL A 46 31.89 -4.76 4.97
N MET A 47 32.35 -5.47 3.94
CA MET A 47 31.72 -5.41 2.60
C MET A 47 30.27 -5.88 2.62
N HIS A 48 29.97 -6.90 3.42
CA HIS A 48 28.60 -7.40 3.58
C HIS A 48 27.71 -6.35 4.25
N SER A 49 28.18 -5.69 5.30
CA SER A 49 27.44 -4.61 5.96
C SER A 49 27.21 -3.39 5.07
N ASP A 50 28.15 -3.09 4.16
CA ASP A 50 28.08 -1.91 3.29
C ASP A 50 27.25 -2.14 2.03
N PHE A 51 27.00 -3.40 1.63
CA PHE A 51 26.33 -3.71 0.37
C PHE A 51 25.13 -4.66 0.48
N GLU A 52 24.88 -5.32 1.62
CA GLU A 52 23.69 -6.14 1.84
C GLU A 52 22.64 -5.36 2.65
N TYR A 53 21.65 -4.82 1.95
CA TYR A 53 20.56 -4.03 2.53
C TYR A 53 19.25 -4.81 2.66
N HIS A 54 19.23 -6.08 2.24
CA HIS A 54 18.03 -6.90 2.15
C HIS A 54 16.90 -6.28 1.30
N VAL A 55 17.27 -5.45 0.31
CA VAL A 55 16.32 -4.87 -0.63
C VAL A 55 15.98 -5.90 -1.72
N GLY A 56 14.72 -5.94 -2.13
CA GLY A 56 14.24 -6.81 -3.20
C GLY A 56 13.24 -6.10 -4.09
N LEU A 57 12.91 -6.73 -5.23
CA LEU A 57 11.87 -6.29 -6.14
C LEU A 57 10.68 -7.23 -6.05
N ASP A 58 9.47 -6.67 -6.13
CA ASP A 58 8.22 -7.42 -6.24
C ASP A 58 8.00 -7.86 -7.70
N TYR A 59 8.72 -8.91 -8.10
CA TYR A 59 8.71 -9.40 -9.49
C TYR A 59 7.34 -9.92 -9.97
N PHE A 60 6.48 -10.34 -9.03
CA PHE A 60 5.16 -10.89 -9.34
C PHE A 60 4.04 -9.88 -9.11
N GLN A 61 4.37 -8.64 -8.73
CA GLN A 61 3.42 -7.56 -8.49
C GLN A 61 2.33 -7.93 -7.45
N ASN A 62 2.64 -8.79 -6.48
CA ASN A 62 1.67 -9.24 -5.47
C ASN A 62 1.45 -8.18 -4.38
N LEU A 63 2.38 -7.24 -4.21
CA LEU A 63 2.28 -6.15 -3.25
C LEU A 63 1.97 -4.82 -3.95
N PHE A 64 2.68 -4.53 -5.04
CA PHE A 64 2.60 -3.24 -5.73
C PHE A 64 2.54 -3.41 -7.25
N ILE A 65 1.55 -2.78 -7.89
CA ILE A 65 1.52 -2.65 -9.36
C ILE A 65 1.63 -1.18 -9.80
N PRO A 66 2.66 -0.80 -10.57
CA PRO A 66 2.75 0.49 -11.21
C PRO A 66 2.05 0.46 -12.57
N THR A 67 0.90 1.12 -12.70
CA THR A 67 0.09 1.10 -13.94
C THR A 67 0.68 1.85 -15.14
N VAL A 68 1.93 2.32 -15.07
CA VAL A 68 2.60 2.96 -16.22
C VAL A 68 2.98 1.89 -17.23
N PHE A 69 2.54 2.02 -18.47
CA PHE A 69 2.61 0.99 -19.53
C PHE A 69 1.68 -0.22 -19.34
N GLU A 70 0.94 -0.29 -18.24
CA GLU A 70 -0.06 -1.32 -17.93
C GLU A 70 -1.42 -0.64 -17.67
N GLU A 71 -1.71 0.45 -18.40
CA GLU A 71 -2.88 1.28 -18.12
C GLU A 71 -4.20 0.56 -18.38
N GLN A 72 -4.23 -0.51 -19.17
CA GLN A 72 -5.50 -1.16 -19.56
C GLN A 72 -5.63 -2.58 -18.99
N ASP A 73 -4.56 -3.03 -18.33
CA ASP A 73 -4.27 -4.43 -18.03
C ASP A 73 -5.05 -4.92 -16.81
N GLY A 74 -5.34 -4.02 -15.86
CA GLY A 74 -6.14 -4.35 -14.69
C GLY A 74 -7.46 -3.61 -14.59
N GLU A 75 -8.33 -4.18 -13.76
CA GLU A 75 -9.67 -3.67 -13.45
C GLU A 75 -10.02 -3.92 -11.99
N ILE A 76 -10.89 -3.08 -11.42
CA ILE A 76 -11.50 -3.36 -10.11
C ILE A 76 -12.78 -4.18 -10.32
N ILE A 77 -12.75 -5.44 -9.88
CA ILE A 77 -13.79 -6.46 -10.13
C ILE A 77 -13.87 -7.47 -8.97
N ALA A 78 -15.05 -8.04 -8.73
CA ALA A 78 -15.21 -9.18 -7.84
C ALA A 78 -14.71 -10.45 -8.53
N LEU A 79 -13.91 -11.27 -7.85
CA LEU A 79 -13.29 -12.45 -8.45
C LEU A 79 -14.29 -13.61 -8.66
N SER A 80 -15.47 -13.54 -8.02
CA SER A 80 -16.63 -14.40 -8.31
C SER A 80 -17.37 -14.01 -9.60
N ASN A 81 -17.09 -12.85 -10.21
CA ASN A 81 -17.76 -12.39 -11.41
C ASN A 81 -17.15 -12.96 -12.70
N GLU A 82 -17.39 -14.25 -12.95
CA GLU A 82 -16.88 -14.97 -14.14
C GLU A 82 -17.28 -14.29 -15.46
N THR A 83 -18.51 -13.77 -15.55
CA THR A 83 -19.00 -13.10 -16.77
C THR A 83 -18.20 -11.82 -17.05
N GLY A 84 -18.02 -10.96 -16.03
CA GLY A 84 -17.24 -9.73 -16.18
C GLY A 84 -15.76 -10.00 -16.48
N ILE A 85 -15.20 -11.07 -15.89
CA ILE A 85 -13.84 -11.52 -16.20
C ILE A 85 -13.75 -11.96 -17.67
N ALA A 86 -14.71 -12.73 -18.16
CA ALA A 86 -14.75 -13.19 -19.55
C ALA A 86 -14.86 -12.02 -20.54
N GLU A 87 -15.79 -11.09 -20.32
CA GLU A 87 -15.99 -9.89 -21.15
C GLU A 87 -14.73 -9.01 -21.19
N LYS A 88 -14.09 -8.79 -20.03
CA LYS A 88 -12.86 -8.00 -19.96
C LYS A 88 -11.70 -8.70 -20.66
N SER A 89 -11.56 -10.01 -20.49
CA SER A 89 -10.52 -10.82 -21.17
C SER A 89 -10.70 -10.76 -22.69
N GLU A 90 -11.93 -10.90 -23.19
CA GLU A 90 -12.26 -10.75 -24.61
C GLU A 90 -11.89 -9.36 -25.12
N SER A 91 -12.20 -8.30 -24.37
CA SER A 91 -11.86 -6.92 -24.75
C SER A 91 -10.35 -6.66 -24.84
N LEU A 92 -9.55 -7.44 -24.10
CA LEU A 92 -8.09 -7.40 -24.12
C LEU A 92 -7.48 -8.35 -25.16
N GLY A 93 -8.30 -9.17 -25.83
CA GLY A 93 -7.84 -10.16 -26.81
C GLY A 93 -7.08 -11.33 -26.18
N ILE A 94 -7.43 -11.71 -24.95
CA ILE A 94 -6.84 -12.84 -24.24
C ILE A 94 -7.92 -13.83 -23.76
N ASP A 95 -7.53 -15.07 -23.53
CA ASP A 95 -8.39 -16.03 -22.81
C ASP A 95 -8.54 -15.61 -21.35
N PRO A 96 -9.63 -15.95 -20.65
CA PRO A 96 -9.78 -15.71 -19.21
C PRO A 96 -8.70 -16.44 -18.39
N ARG A 97 -8.00 -15.71 -17.52
CA ARG A 97 -6.87 -16.22 -16.72
C ARG A 97 -7.00 -16.05 -15.21
N LEU A 98 -7.91 -15.17 -14.77
CA LEU A 98 -8.20 -14.99 -13.35
C LEU A 98 -9.01 -16.18 -12.85
N ASP A 99 -8.53 -16.83 -11.79
CA ASP A 99 -9.13 -18.04 -11.21
C ASP A 99 -9.36 -17.84 -9.71
N GLY A 100 -10.49 -17.18 -9.39
CA GLY A 100 -10.92 -16.93 -8.03
C GLY A 100 -9.92 -16.14 -7.17
N VAL A 101 -10.12 -16.20 -5.85
CA VAL A 101 -9.28 -15.52 -4.86
C VAL A 101 -8.02 -16.37 -4.57
N PRO A 102 -6.80 -15.80 -4.67
CA PRO A 102 -5.56 -16.42 -4.24
C PRO A 102 -5.59 -16.89 -2.78
N GLU A 103 -4.85 -17.95 -2.46
CA GLU A 103 -4.90 -18.60 -1.14
C GLU A 103 -4.42 -17.69 0.00
N ASP A 104 -3.43 -16.83 -0.25
CA ASP A 104 -2.92 -15.87 0.72
C ASP A 104 -3.98 -14.80 1.07
N ILE A 105 -4.75 -14.34 0.09
CA ILE A 105 -5.87 -13.42 0.31
C ILE A 105 -7.01 -14.15 1.01
N ARG A 106 -7.39 -15.35 0.51
CA ARG A 106 -8.48 -16.16 1.06
C ARG A 106 -8.29 -16.52 2.53
N SER A 107 -7.05 -16.85 2.92
CA SER A 107 -6.69 -17.19 4.30
C SER A 107 -6.46 -15.96 5.19
N SER A 108 -6.38 -14.76 4.60
CA SER A 108 -6.22 -13.53 5.36
C SER A 108 -7.51 -13.15 6.10
N MET A 109 -7.34 -12.52 7.27
CA MET A 109 -8.47 -12.01 8.04
C MET A 109 -9.20 -10.92 7.24
N ASN A 110 -10.45 -11.18 6.90
CA ASN A 110 -11.34 -10.21 6.28
C ASN A 110 -11.59 -9.04 7.27
N PRO A 111 -11.25 -7.78 6.91
CA PRO A 111 -11.43 -6.63 7.79
C PRO A 111 -12.88 -6.38 8.21
N LEU A 112 -13.87 -6.79 7.41
CA LEU A 112 -15.28 -6.60 7.71
C LEU A 112 -15.80 -7.57 8.79
N ASN A 113 -15.10 -8.68 9.05
CA ASN A 113 -15.47 -9.69 10.05
C ASN A 113 -15.26 -9.21 11.50
N ARG A 114 -14.65 -8.04 11.71
CA ARG A 114 -14.37 -7.45 13.04
C ARG A 114 -15.62 -6.88 13.74
N HIS A 115 -16.76 -7.56 13.64
CA HIS A 115 -18.08 -7.09 14.11
C HIS A 115 -18.54 -5.75 13.50
N ILE A 116 -17.99 -5.39 12.34
CA ILE A 116 -18.40 -4.18 11.62
C ILE A 116 -19.74 -4.43 10.92
N LEU A 117 -19.92 -5.64 10.37
CA LEU A 117 -21.12 -6.07 9.69
C LEU A 117 -21.66 -7.37 10.30
N GLN A 118 -22.98 -7.56 10.22
CA GLN A 118 -23.63 -8.81 10.64
C GLN A 118 -23.40 -9.95 9.62
N ASP A 119 -23.31 -9.61 8.35
CA ASP A 119 -23.07 -10.53 7.23
C ASP A 119 -22.07 -9.89 6.26
N PRO A 120 -20.76 -9.97 6.55
CA PRO A 120 -19.72 -9.37 5.74
C PRO A 120 -19.55 -10.14 4.41
N ALA A 121 -19.37 -9.42 3.31
CA ALA A 121 -18.99 -10.04 2.04
C ALA A 121 -17.64 -10.77 2.17
N ASP A 122 -17.50 -11.90 1.50
CA ASP A 122 -16.22 -12.61 1.41
C ASP A 122 -15.30 -12.00 0.36
N TRP A 123 -14.01 -12.35 0.39
CA TRP A 123 -13.01 -11.82 -0.53
C TRP A 123 -13.35 -12.03 -2.01
N GLU A 124 -14.11 -13.08 -2.33
CA GLU A 124 -14.51 -13.39 -3.71
C GLU A 124 -15.53 -12.40 -4.27
N ASP A 125 -16.39 -11.86 -3.40
CA ASP A 125 -17.46 -10.92 -3.76
C ASP A 125 -17.04 -9.46 -3.58
N MET A 126 -15.92 -9.21 -2.90
CA MET A 126 -15.35 -7.87 -2.78
C MET A 126 -14.69 -7.43 -4.09
N PRO A 127 -14.89 -6.16 -4.52
CA PRO A 127 -14.20 -5.65 -5.70
C PRO A 127 -12.72 -5.39 -5.40
N LEU A 128 -11.85 -6.22 -5.98
CA LEU A 128 -10.40 -6.12 -5.89
C LEU A 128 -9.82 -5.66 -7.22
N TYR A 129 -8.68 -4.97 -7.17
CA TYR A 129 -7.92 -4.76 -8.40
C TYR A 129 -7.30 -6.09 -8.82
N ALA A 130 -7.54 -6.49 -10.05
CA ALA A 130 -6.93 -7.68 -10.65
C ALA A 130 -6.29 -7.31 -11.98
N ASP A 131 -5.05 -7.73 -12.17
CA ASP A 131 -4.36 -7.63 -13.46
C ASP A 131 -4.66 -8.86 -14.33
N PHE A 132 -5.12 -8.65 -15.55
CA PHE A 132 -5.58 -9.73 -16.42
C PHE A 132 -4.43 -10.47 -17.14
N TYR A 133 -3.23 -9.88 -17.19
CA TYR A 133 -2.05 -10.49 -17.83
C TYR A 133 -1.15 -11.21 -16.83
N SER A 134 -0.85 -10.59 -15.69
CA SER A 134 -0.03 -11.19 -14.64
C SER A 134 -0.85 -12.02 -13.66
N THR A 135 -2.19 -11.89 -13.66
CA THR A 135 -3.12 -12.50 -12.68
C THR A 135 -2.90 -12.02 -11.25
N ALA A 136 -2.11 -10.97 -11.07
CA ALA A 136 -1.78 -10.41 -9.76
C ALA A 136 -2.97 -9.65 -9.17
N ILE A 137 -3.16 -9.81 -7.86
CA ILE A 137 -4.13 -9.06 -7.06
C ILE A 137 -3.35 -8.29 -5.98
N PRO A 138 -2.75 -7.14 -6.35
CA PRO A 138 -1.86 -6.37 -5.49
C PRO A 138 -2.58 -5.69 -4.34
N VAL A 139 -1.86 -5.52 -3.24
CA VAL A 139 -2.28 -4.68 -2.11
C VAL A 139 -2.36 -3.19 -2.50
N VAL A 140 -1.44 -2.73 -3.35
CA VAL A 140 -1.32 -1.32 -3.71
C VAL A 140 -1.25 -1.12 -5.23
N VAL A 141 -2.13 -0.27 -5.74
CA VAL A 141 -2.12 0.17 -7.14
C VAL A 141 -1.54 1.58 -7.23
N HIS A 142 -0.43 1.71 -7.95
CA HIS A 142 0.22 3.00 -8.18
C HIS A 142 -0.16 3.55 -9.56
N HIS A 143 -1.11 4.49 -9.58
CA HIS A 143 -1.45 5.25 -10.77
C HIS A 143 -0.47 6.42 -11.00
N ASN A 144 0.56 6.15 -11.81
CA ASN A 144 1.53 7.14 -12.28
C ASN A 144 1.57 7.27 -13.81
N ALA A 145 0.66 6.60 -14.51
CA ALA A 145 0.53 6.69 -15.95
C ALA A 145 0.07 8.08 -16.41
N HIS A 146 0.91 8.74 -17.20
CA HIS A 146 0.58 10.02 -17.84
C HIS A 146 -0.24 9.86 -19.11
N LYS A 147 -0.14 8.68 -19.74
CA LYS A 147 -0.84 8.34 -20.97
C LYS A 147 -2.35 8.33 -20.76
N ASP A 148 -3.08 8.90 -21.72
CA ASP A 148 -4.55 8.92 -21.79
C ASP A 148 -5.27 9.41 -20.51
N GLY A 149 -4.59 10.20 -19.69
CA GLY A 149 -5.14 10.72 -18.43
C GLY A 149 -5.34 9.68 -17.34
N ALA A 150 -4.73 8.49 -17.44
CA ALA A 150 -4.89 7.38 -16.49
C ALA A 150 -4.55 7.75 -15.04
N LYS A 151 -3.67 8.74 -14.81
CA LYS A 151 -3.40 9.34 -13.48
C LYS A 151 -4.66 9.76 -12.71
N LYS A 152 -5.74 10.13 -13.41
CA LYS A 152 -7.01 10.55 -12.81
C LYS A 152 -7.74 9.41 -12.09
N ARG A 153 -7.42 8.15 -12.38
CA ARG A 153 -8.02 6.98 -11.71
C ARG A 153 -7.87 7.00 -10.20
N ARG A 154 -6.84 7.65 -9.66
CA ARG A 154 -6.67 7.83 -8.20
C ARG A 154 -7.87 8.42 -7.48
N TYR A 155 -8.68 9.23 -8.17
CA TYR A 155 -9.90 9.80 -7.60
C TYR A 155 -11.16 9.34 -8.32
N LEU A 156 -11.06 8.94 -9.61
CA LEU A 156 -12.20 8.39 -10.35
C LEU A 156 -12.55 6.96 -9.97
N TRP A 157 -11.62 6.20 -9.38
CA TRP A 157 -11.86 4.83 -8.91
C TRP A 157 -12.04 4.75 -7.39
N TRP A 158 -12.08 5.89 -6.71
CA TRP A 158 -12.18 5.94 -5.25
C TRP A 158 -13.38 5.14 -4.71
N ASP A 159 -14.51 5.23 -5.41
CA ASP A 159 -15.76 4.55 -5.09
C ASP A 159 -15.85 3.09 -5.53
N ARG A 160 -14.80 2.58 -6.19
CA ARG A 160 -14.76 1.20 -6.71
C ARG A 160 -14.05 0.24 -5.79
N ILE A 161 -13.24 0.74 -4.86
CA ILE A 161 -12.41 -0.08 -3.97
C ILE A 161 -13.28 -0.79 -2.92
N TRP A 162 -12.93 -2.03 -2.56
CA TRP A 162 -13.70 -2.88 -1.64
C TRP A 162 -14.15 -2.21 -0.33
N PHE A 163 -13.32 -1.33 0.26
CA PHE A 163 -13.64 -0.70 1.53
C PHE A 163 -14.59 0.48 1.40
N PHE A 164 -14.81 1.01 0.19
CA PHE A 164 -15.52 2.27 0.00
C PHE A 164 -16.95 2.25 0.55
N PRO A 165 -17.78 1.21 0.29
CA PRO A 165 -19.13 1.12 0.84
C PRO A 165 -19.17 1.08 2.37
N TYR A 166 -18.06 0.68 3.00
CA TYR A 166 -17.94 0.44 4.44
C TYR A 166 -17.08 1.51 5.14
N LEU A 167 -16.57 2.50 4.40
CA LEU A 167 -15.49 3.38 4.85
C LEU A 167 -15.81 4.10 6.16
N ARG A 168 -17.04 4.61 6.31
CA ARG A 168 -17.49 5.28 7.54
C ARG A 168 -17.49 4.33 8.73
N GLN A 169 -17.97 3.10 8.55
CA GLN A 169 -18.06 2.10 9.62
C GLN A 169 -16.67 1.59 10.00
N LEU A 170 -15.82 1.33 9.01
CA LEU A 170 -14.41 1.01 9.19
C LEU A 170 -13.67 2.10 9.96
N LEU A 171 -13.91 3.37 9.61
CA LEU A 171 -13.28 4.49 10.30
C LEU A 171 -13.79 4.65 11.74
N LYS A 172 -15.10 4.48 11.99
CA LYS A 172 -15.68 4.50 13.34
C LYS A 172 -15.09 3.39 14.20
N SER A 173 -15.08 2.15 13.70
CA SER A 173 -14.46 0.99 14.37
C SER A 173 -12.98 1.24 14.65
N GLN A 174 -12.24 1.80 13.69
CA GLN A 174 -10.83 2.12 13.89
C GLN A 174 -10.64 3.18 14.97
N LEU A 175 -11.53 4.15 15.13
CA LEU A 175 -11.45 5.20 16.15
C LEU A 175 -11.87 4.74 17.55
N GLU A 176 -12.60 3.63 17.68
CA GLU A 176 -12.95 3.05 18.98
C GLU A 176 -11.68 2.60 19.72
N VAL A 177 -11.62 2.88 21.02
CA VAL A 177 -10.47 2.46 21.85
C VAL A 177 -10.54 0.95 22.07
N ALA A 178 -9.82 0.21 21.23
CA ALA A 178 -9.64 -1.22 21.36
C ALA A 178 -8.33 -1.54 22.07
N ARG A 179 -8.27 -2.70 22.74
CA ARG A 179 -7.00 -3.24 23.23
C ARG A 179 -6.11 -3.52 22.02
N PRO A 180 -4.83 -3.12 22.04
CA PRO A 180 -3.92 -3.42 20.95
C PRO A 180 -3.78 -4.95 20.82
N GLU A 181 -4.14 -5.45 19.65
CA GLU A 181 -3.85 -6.83 19.28
C GLU A 181 -2.41 -6.95 18.78
N PRO A 182 -1.72 -8.08 19.03
CA PRO A 182 -0.49 -8.41 18.35
C PRO A 182 -0.65 -8.30 16.83
N LEU A 183 0.27 -7.59 16.17
CA LEU A 183 0.36 -7.57 14.70
C LEU A 183 1.02 -8.84 14.17
N LEU A 184 1.94 -9.42 14.94
CA LEU A 184 2.61 -10.67 14.62
C LEU A 184 3.03 -11.39 15.90
N GLU A 185 2.84 -12.70 15.93
CA GLU A 185 3.39 -13.56 16.98
C GLU A 185 4.16 -14.70 16.30
N ILE A 186 5.46 -14.81 16.57
CA ILE A 186 6.32 -15.85 16.00
C ILE A 186 7.15 -16.53 17.08
N ALA A 187 7.41 -17.82 16.91
CA ALA A 187 8.31 -18.58 17.76
C ALA A 187 9.70 -18.61 17.13
N VAL A 188 10.70 -18.06 17.82
CA VAL A 188 12.11 -18.06 17.38
C VAL A 188 12.93 -18.75 18.47
N HIS A 189 13.56 -19.88 18.14
CA HIS A 189 14.32 -20.71 19.08
C HIS A 189 13.55 -21.12 20.36
N GLY A 190 12.23 -21.32 20.24
CA GLY A 190 11.36 -21.66 21.38
C GLY A 190 10.92 -20.45 22.22
N GLU A 191 11.39 -19.25 21.90
CA GLU A 191 10.92 -18.00 22.50
C GLU A 191 9.82 -17.38 21.66
N ARG A 192 8.82 -16.82 22.34
CA ARG A 192 7.66 -16.19 21.72
C ARG A 192 7.93 -14.70 21.53
N ILE A 193 8.08 -14.27 20.29
CA ILE A 193 8.24 -12.86 19.93
C ILE A 193 6.87 -12.31 19.53
N ILE A 194 6.43 -11.28 20.23
CA ILE A 194 5.18 -10.56 19.94
C ILE A 194 5.54 -9.18 19.41
N TYR A 195 5.15 -8.92 18.17
CA TYR A 195 5.20 -7.60 17.56
C TYR A 195 3.83 -6.94 17.72
N GLY A 196 3.78 -5.84 18.46
CA GLY A 196 2.56 -5.06 18.66
C GLY A 196 2.60 -3.73 17.89
N GLY A 197 1.42 -3.17 17.64
CA GLY A 197 1.32 -1.79 17.15
C GLY A 197 1.87 -0.77 18.17
N SER A 198 2.14 0.45 17.71
CA SER A 198 2.55 1.52 18.61
C SER A 198 1.48 1.75 19.70
N HIS A 199 1.88 1.73 20.97
CA HIS A 199 0.99 2.02 22.11
C HIS A 199 0.31 3.39 21.96
N SER A 200 0.98 4.35 21.30
CA SER A 200 0.40 5.67 21.04
C SER A 200 -0.82 5.62 20.11
N ASN A 201 -0.96 4.58 19.28
CA ASN A 201 -2.12 4.39 18.40
C ASN A 201 -3.33 3.82 19.14
N VAL A 202 -3.21 3.46 20.41
CA VAL A 202 -4.36 3.02 21.22
C VAL A 202 -5.21 4.21 21.62
N THR A 203 -4.56 5.31 22.02
CA THR A 203 -5.21 6.52 22.55
C THR A 203 -5.21 7.70 21.59
N HIS A 204 -4.29 7.75 20.63
CA HIS A 204 -4.13 8.87 19.70
C HIS A 204 -4.33 8.41 18.26
N LYS A 205 -5.60 8.23 17.89
CA LYS A 205 -6.04 7.67 16.62
C LYS A 205 -6.40 8.71 15.56
N LYS A 206 -6.47 9.98 15.95
CA LYS A 206 -6.76 11.06 15.01
C LYS A 206 -5.49 11.46 14.23
N PRO A 207 -5.65 12.14 13.08
CA PRO A 207 -4.52 12.64 12.30
C PRO A 207 -3.54 13.46 13.14
N LYS A 208 -2.24 13.33 12.85
CA LYS A 208 -1.18 14.07 13.52
C LYS A 208 -0.43 14.93 12.52
N THR A 209 -0.06 16.14 12.94
CA THR A 209 0.70 17.10 12.12
C THR A 209 1.97 17.51 12.82
N PHE A 210 3.04 17.67 12.03
CA PHE A 210 4.32 18.18 12.50
C PHE A 210 4.30 19.70 12.48
N ILE A 211 4.61 20.33 13.60
CA ILE A 211 4.80 21.76 13.73
C ILE A 211 6.27 21.97 14.05
N VAL A 212 6.97 22.70 13.18
CA VAL A 212 8.36 23.10 13.41
C VAL A 212 8.33 24.55 13.82
N ASP A 213 8.57 24.83 15.09
CA ASP A 213 8.72 26.18 15.62
C ASP A 213 10.09 26.33 16.27
N SER A 214 10.89 27.25 15.74
CA SER A 214 12.17 27.66 16.35
C SER A 214 13.14 26.50 16.66
N GLY A 215 13.08 25.42 15.88
CA GLY A 215 13.92 24.23 16.03
C GLY A 215 13.32 23.09 16.86
N GLU A 216 12.19 23.31 17.52
CA GLU A 216 11.42 22.28 18.20
C GLU A 216 10.40 21.65 17.25
N VAL A 217 10.31 20.32 17.27
CA VAL A 217 9.32 19.57 16.48
C VAL A 217 8.22 19.07 17.40
N ILE A 218 7.03 19.64 17.26
CA ILE A 218 5.84 19.24 18.01
C ILE A 218 4.96 18.39 17.11
N ILE A 219 4.56 17.22 17.61
CA ILE A 219 3.55 16.37 16.97
C ILE A 219 2.20 16.68 17.62
N ALA A 220 1.34 17.37 16.89
CA ALA A 220 0.01 17.76 17.38
C ALA A 220 -1.08 16.89 16.73
N GLU A 221 -1.98 16.36 17.56
CA GLU A 221 -3.19 15.69 17.09
C GLU A 221 -4.21 16.72 16.55
N ARG A 222 -4.95 16.35 15.50
CA ARG A 222 -5.85 17.21 14.74
C ARG A 222 -7.14 16.49 14.38
N GLU A 223 -8.22 17.24 14.26
CA GLU A 223 -9.47 16.73 13.67
C GLU A 223 -9.30 16.40 12.19
N PHE A 224 -10.12 15.49 11.67
CA PHE A 224 -10.10 15.14 10.24
C PHE A 224 -10.29 16.36 9.34
N GLY A 225 -11.20 17.29 9.67
CA GLY A 225 -11.40 18.52 8.90
C GLY A 225 -10.19 19.47 8.86
N TYR A 226 -9.17 19.25 9.68
CA TYR A 226 -7.91 20.00 9.57
C TYR A 226 -7.06 19.50 8.40
N VAL A 227 -6.99 18.18 8.21
CA VAL A 227 -6.18 17.53 7.16
C VAL A 227 -6.97 17.29 5.87
N CYS A 228 -8.25 16.94 6.00
CA CYS A 228 -9.21 16.73 4.94
C CYS A 228 -10.02 18.02 4.78
N ARG A 229 -9.56 18.92 3.91
CA ARG A 229 -10.28 20.14 3.56
C ARG A 229 -9.87 20.65 2.20
N ALA A 230 -10.78 21.36 1.54
CA ALA A 230 -10.47 22.13 0.35
C ALA A 230 -9.45 23.23 0.65
N LYS A 231 -8.82 23.72 -0.41
CA LYS A 231 -7.78 24.77 -0.32
C LYS A 231 -8.32 26.09 0.25
N THR A 232 -9.61 26.35 0.06
CA THR A 232 -10.27 27.61 0.40
C THR A 232 -11.57 27.32 1.15
N ASN A 233 -11.96 28.20 2.08
CA ASN A 233 -13.18 28.04 2.86
C ASN A 233 -14.44 28.04 2.00
N GLU A 234 -14.45 28.81 0.91
CA GLU A 234 -15.57 28.88 -0.03
C GLU A 234 -15.78 27.54 -0.75
N ALA A 235 -14.67 26.91 -1.16
CA ALA A 235 -14.72 25.58 -1.78
C ALA A 235 -15.15 24.50 -0.77
N GLU A 236 -14.67 24.56 0.47
CA GLU A 236 -15.08 23.63 1.52
C GLU A 236 -16.56 23.79 1.87
N ALA A 237 -17.06 25.04 1.91
CA ALA A 237 -18.47 25.31 2.16
C ALA A 237 -19.39 24.78 1.04
N LYS A 238 -18.88 24.70 -0.20
CA LYS A 238 -19.61 24.18 -1.35
C LYS A 238 -19.57 22.66 -1.41
N ASN A 239 -18.39 22.07 -1.22
CA ASN A 239 -18.15 20.64 -1.28
C ASN A 239 -17.36 20.26 -0.03
N ARG A 240 -18.06 19.74 0.98
CA ARG A 240 -17.44 19.34 2.24
C ARG A 240 -16.57 18.10 2.00
N TRP A 241 -15.45 18.00 2.72
CA TRP A 241 -14.53 16.88 2.54
C TRP A 241 -15.20 15.51 2.74
N TYR A 242 -16.13 15.40 3.69
CA TYR A 242 -16.81 14.15 4.01
C TYR A 242 -17.78 13.72 2.92
N ASP A 243 -18.36 14.67 2.18
CA ASP A 243 -19.24 14.37 1.04
C ASP A 243 -18.44 13.73 -0.10
N GLU A 244 -17.20 14.19 -0.34
CA GLU A 244 -16.31 13.60 -1.35
C GLU A 244 -15.74 12.25 -0.90
N VAL A 245 -15.34 12.14 0.37
CA VAL A 245 -14.66 10.95 0.90
C VAL A 245 -15.62 9.78 1.10
N PHE A 246 -16.80 10.01 1.70
CA PHE A 246 -17.76 8.94 1.97
C PHE A 246 -18.80 8.75 0.87
N ARG A 247 -19.21 9.84 0.18
CA ARG A 247 -20.30 9.88 -0.83
C ARG A 247 -21.57 9.11 -0.43
N ASP A 248 -21.87 9.05 0.87
CA ASP A 248 -22.99 8.28 1.43
C ASP A 248 -24.16 9.14 1.90
N GLY A 249 -24.05 10.48 1.79
CA GLY A 249 -25.08 11.43 2.19
C GLY A 249 -25.28 11.57 3.71
N ASN A 250 -24.44 10.92 4.54
CA ASN A 250 -24.59 10.90 6.00
C ASN A 250 -23.86 12.06 6.70
N GLY A 251 -23.21 12.96 5.96
CA GLY A 251 -22.54 14.14 6.51
C GLY A 251 -21.24 13.83 7.27
N GLU A 252 -20.99 14.58 8.34
CA GLU A 252 -19.78 14.44 9.18
C GLU A 252 -19.67 13.06 9.86
N LEU A 253 -18.45 12.68 10.26
CA LEU A 253 -18.11 11.36 10.84
C LEU A 253 -18.79 11.12 12.20
#